data_AF-A0A7S1GFK9-F1
#
_entry.id   AF-A0A7S1GFK9-F1
#
_cell.length_a   1.000
_cell.length_b   1.000
_cell.length_c   1.000
_cell.angle_alpha   90.00
_cell.angle_beta   90.00
_cell.angle_gamma   90.00
#
_symmetry.space_group_name_H-M   'P 1'
#
loop_
_entity.id
_entity.type
_entity.pdbx_description
1 polymer ?
#
loop_
_entity_poly.entity_id
_entity_poly.type
_entity_poly.pdbx_seq_one_letter_code
_entity_poly.pdbx_strand_id
1 'polypeptide(L)'
;GRLYPAVAQALGVFDSAQYSELKAGKSVMTEDGTLVEPDQCVGPKREGRSLGIIPPCLSSDLFGKRMGPVDVLIHSMTTITKDRQLLSLAGTAGHCAQALGAKELVLWQSQTSFLDNEESHDDEFPSKIIEEAAASFSNGNHVSFGGIYAAHQWEREETQPFPVNIPDDLRYLLQSE
;
A
#
# COMPACT_ATOMS: atom_id res chain seq x y z
N GLY A 1 -9.26 6.48 -22.31
CA GLY A 1 -9.84 6.60 -20.96
C GLY A 1 -10.93 5.57 -20.74
N ARG A 2 -12.00 5.93 -20.02
CA ARG A 2 -13.17 5.07 -19.85
C ARG A 2 -13.98 5.06 -21.16
N LEU A 3 -14.33 3.88 -21.68
CA LEU A 3 -15.30 3.75 -22.77
C LEU A 3 -16.71 4.01 -22.22
N TYR A 4 -17.56 4.67 -22.99
CA TYR A 4 -18.99 4.84 -22.73
C TYR A 4 -19.80 3.96 -23.69
N PRO A 5 -20.14 2.71 -23.32
CA PRO A 5 -20.74 1.75 -24.25
C PRO A 5 -22.05 2.24 -24.87
N ALA A 6 -22.92 2.90 -24.09
CA ALA A 6 -24.17 3.46 -24.61
C ALA A 6 -23.94 4.50 -25.71
N VAL A 7 -22.87 5.29 -25.63
CA VAL A 7 -22.50 6.27 -26.66
C VAL A 7 -21.98 5.54 -27.90
N ALA A 8 -21.11 4.53 -27.73
CA ALA A 8 -20.61 3.73 -28.85
C ALA A 8 -21.74 2.99 -29.59
N GLN A 9 -22.73 2.45 -28.86
CA GLN A 9 -23.91 1.80 -29.44
C GLN A 9 -24.80 2.77 -30.20
N ALA A 10 -25.01 3.98 -29.68
CA ALA A 10 -25.74 5.02 -30.38
C ALA A 10 -25.04 5.48 -31.67
N LEU A 11 -23.72 5.27 -31.77
CA LEU A 11 -22.91 5.50 -32.96
C LEU A 11 -22.82 4.27 -33.88
N GLY A 12 -23.53 3.18 -33.58
CA GLY A 12 -23.58 1.97 -34.42
C GLY A 12 -22.54 0.90 -34.09
N VAL A 13 -21.78 1.05 -33.00
CA VAL A 13 -20.77 0.08 -32.56
C VAL A 13 -21.38 -0.93 -31.59
N PHE A 14 -21.64 -2.14 -32.07
CA PHE A 14 -22.22 -3.23 -31.27
C PHE A 14 -21.25 -4.38 -31.00
N ASP A 15 -20.17 -4.49 -31.76
CA ASP A 15 -19.16 -5.53 -31.57
C ASP A 15 -18.21 -5.20 -30.40
N SER A 16 -18.08 -6.15 -29.48
CA SER A 16 -17.16 -6.09 -28.35
C SER A 16 -15.67 -5.99 -28.77
N ALA A 17 -15.29 -6.53 -29.93
CA ALA A 17 -13.92 -6.39 -30.44
C ALA A 17 -13.62 -4.93 -30.79
N GLN A 18 -14.57 -4.25 -31.44
CA GLN A 18 -14.47 -2.83 -31.79
C GLN A 18 -14.37 -1.93 -30.55
N TYR A 19 -15.00 -2.30 -29.43
CA TYR A 19 -14.80 -1.58 -28.15
C TYR A 19 -13.35 -1.62 -27.66
N SER A 20 -12.65 -2.73 -27.86
CA SER A 20 -11.24 -2.86 -27.50
C SER A 20 -10.36 -2.01 -28.40
N GLU A 21 -10.67 -1.95 -29.70
CA GLU A 21 -9.98 -1.09 -30.68
C GLU A 21 -10.16 0.41 -30.34
N LEU A 22 -11.39 0.83 -30.07
CA LEU A 22 -11.69 2.20 -29.62
C LEU A 22 -10.93 2.55 -28.34
N LYS A 23 -10.90 1.66 -27.34
CA LYS A 23 -10.12 1.89 -26.10
C LYS A 23 -8.61 1.95 -26.34
N ALA A 24 -8.11 1.27 -27.38
CA ALA A 24 -6.71 1.35 -27.81
C ALA A 24 -6.41 2.62 -28.63
N GLY A 25 -7.41 3.46 -28.90
CA GLY A 25 -7.24 4.68 -29.69
C GLY A 25 -7.30 4.45 -31.20
N LYS A 26 -7.91 3.35 -31.64
CA LYS A 26 -8.14 3.05 -33.06
C LYS A 26 -9.58 3.34 -33.45
N SER A 27 -9.77 3.97 -34.59
CA SER A 27 -11.09 4.20 -35.20
C SER A 27 -11.65 2.89 -35.75
N VAL A 28 -12.98 2.75 -35.75
CA VAL A 28 -13.67 1.53 -36.22
C VAL A 28 -14.74 1.88 -37.25
N MET A 29 -14.96 0.97 -38.21
CA MET A 29 -16.05 1.06 -39.19
C MET A 29 -17.27 0.30 -38.67
N THR A 30 -18.43 0.94 -38.65
CA THR A 30 -19.72 0.28 -38.39
C THR A 30 -20.23 -0.44 -39.64
N GLU A 31 -21.26 -1.28 -39.46
CA GLU A 31 -21.86 -2.02 -40.59
C GLU A 31 -22.46 -1.12 -41.67
N ASP A 32 -22.91 0.09 -41.30
CA ASP A 32 -23.44 1.09 -42.24
C ASP A 32 -22.34 1.94 -42.91
N GLY A 33 -21.06 1.64 -42.66
CA GLY A 33 -19.92 2.33 -43.23
C GLY A 33 -19.56 3.65 -42.54
N THR A 34 -20.13 3.93 -41.37
CA THR A 34 -19.78 5.10 -40.57
C THR A 34 -18.45 4.90 -39.85
N LEU A 35 -17.60 5.94 -39.84
CA LEU A 35 -16.35 5.94 -39.07
C LEU A 35 -16.60 6.47 -37.68
N VAL A 36 -16.27 5.66 -36.69
CA VAL A 36 -16.36 6.03 -35.28
C VAL A 36 -14.96 6.19 -34.72
N GLU A 37 -14.66 7.41 -34.30
CA GLU A 37 -13.41 7.81 -33.68
C GLU A 37 -13.45 7.56 -32.15
N PRO A 38 -12.30 7.21 -31.53
CA PRO A 38 -12.23 6.97 -30.10
C PRO A 38 -12.72 8.14 -29.24
N ASP A 39 -12.42 9.39 -29.62
CA ASP A 39 -12.77 10.58 -28.84
C ASP A 39 -14.28 10.84 -28.74
N GLN A 40 -15.08 10.26 -29.64
CA GLN A 40 -16.54 10.35 -29.62
C GLN A 40 -17.17 9.51 -28.50
N CYS A 41 -16.51 8.44 -28.05
CA CYS A 41 -17.09 7.50 -27.09
C CYS A 41 -16.14 7.03 -25.98
N VAL A 42 -14.88 7.45 -26.01
CA VAL A 42 -13.86 7.16 -25.00
C VAL A 42 -13.46 8.46 -24.32
N GLY A 43 -13.68 8.52 -23.01
CA GLY A 43 -13.24 9.66 -22.20
C GLY A 43 -11.71 9.85 -22.19
N PRO A 44 -11.24 11.00 -21.68
CA PRO A 44 -9.84 11.38 -21.72
C PRO A 44 -8.92 10.32 -21.09
N LYS A 45 -7.65 10.32 -21.50
CA LYS A 45 -6.63 9.47 -20.88
C LYS A 45 -6.55 9.81 -19.39
N ARG A 46 -6.65 8.79 -18.54
CA ARG A 46 -6.49 8.93 -17.09
C ARG A 46 -5.04 8.59 -16.77
N GLU A 47 -4.37 9.46 -16.04
CA GLU A 47 -3.03 9.15 -15.54
C GLU A 47 -3.11 7.96 -14.58
N GLY A 48 -2.14 7.06 -14.69
CA GLY A 48 -1.99 5.97 -13.74
C GLY A 48 -1.64 6.52 -12.36
N ARG A 49 -1.96 5.77 -11.31
CA ARG A 49 -1.53 6.09 -9.95
C ARG A 49 -0.23 5.37 -9.62
N SER A 50 0.69 6.03 -8.93
CA SER A 50 1.96 5.45 -8.51
C SER A 50 2.01 5.24 -7.00
N LEU A 51 2.50 4.07 -6.58
CA LEU A 51 2.69 3.69 -5.19
C LEU A 51 4.17 3.36 -4.96
N GLY A 52 4.77 3.99 -3.97
CA GLY A 52 6.09 3.62 -3.44
C GLY A 52 5.94 2.82 -2.15
N ILE A 53 6.69 1.73 -2.00
CA ILE A 53 6.79 0.98 -0.75
C ILE A 53 8.26 0.87 -0.40
N ILE A 54 8.66 1.48 0.72
CA ILE A 54 10.05 1.55 1.16
C ILE A 54 10.19 0.76 2.47
N PRO A 55 11.00 -0.32 2.50
CA PRO A 55 11.33 -1.01 3.74
C PRO A 55 12.29 -0.14 4.59
N PRO A 56 12.58 -0.52 5.85
CA PRO A 56 13.59 0.17 6.64
C PRO A 56 14.90 0.32 5.86
N CYS A 57 15.44 1.53 5.81
CA CYS A 57 16.64 1.83 5.07
C CYS A 57 17.61 2.72 5.87
N LEU A 58 18.88 2.66 5.49
CA LEU A 58 19.95 3.45 6.13
C LEU A 58 19.86 4.93 5.79
N SER A 59 19.22 5.31 4.68
CA SER A 59 19.09 6.71 4.26
C SER A 59 17.87 6.92 3.37
N SER A 60 16.77 7.35 3.99
CA SER A 60 15.53 7.71 3.30
C SER A 60 15.74 8.89 2.34
N ASP A 61 16.61 9.85 2.71
CA ASP A 61 16.94 11.00 1.86
C ASP A 61 17.61 10.59 0.54
N LEU A 62 18.57 9.67 0.59
CA LEU A 62 19.24 9.19 -0.63
C LEU A 62 18.28 8.40 -1.51
N PHE A 63 17.36 7.65 -0.91
CA PHE A 63 16.34 6.94 -1.66
C PHE A 63 15.41 7.91 -2.39
N GLY A 64 14.87 8.91 -1.68
CA GLY A 64 14.00 9.93 -2.26
C GLY A 64 14.65 10.69 -3.41
N LYS A 65 15.95 11.01 -3.30
CA LYS A 65 16.70 11.72 -4.37
C LYS A 65 16.97 10.88 -5.62
N ARG A 66 16.97 9.55 -5.52
CA ARG A 66 17.32 8.65 -6.63
C ARG A 66 16.11 8.07 -7.35
N MET A 67 14.93 8.20 -6.76
CA MET A 67 13.71 7.59 -7.23
C MET A 67 12.79 8.62 -7.90
N GLY A 68 11.92 8.14 -8.79
CA GLY A 68 10.93 8.97 -9.46
C GLY A 68 9.74 9.29 -8.53
N PRO A 69 8.90 10.26 -8.92
CA PRO A 69 7.80 10.70 -8.07
C PRO A 69 6.74 9.63 -7.89
N VAL A 70 6.10 9.61 -6.71
CA VAL A 70 4.99 8.70 -6.39
C VAL A 70 3.77 9.48 -5.95
N ASP A 71 2.55 8.97 -6.16
CA ASP A 71 1.35 9.59 -5.58
C ASP A 71 1.23 9.28 -4.09
N VAL A 72 1.46 8.01 -3.72
CA VAL A 72 1.37 7.53 -2.34
C VAL A 72 2.68 6.86 -1.97
N LEU A 73 3.21 7.17 -0.79
CA LEU A 73 4.37 6.51 -0.23
C LEU A 73 4.01 5.75 1.04
N ILE A 74 4.27 4.45 1.07
CA ILE A 74 4.31 3.64 2.29
C ILE A 74 5.77 3.52 2.72
N HIS A 75 6.13 4.11 3.85
CA HIS A 75 7.51 4.09 4.35
C HIS A 75 7.56 3.34 5.68
N SER A 76 8.34 2.27 5.73
CA SER A 76 8.58 1.56 6.97
C SER A 76 9.50 2.36 7.88
N MET A 77 9.18 2.37 9.17
CA MET A 77 9.92 3.07 10.20
C MET A 77 10.56 2.08 11.14
N THR A 78 11.68 2.52 11.70
CA THR A 78 12.36 1.85 12.79
C THR A 78 12.20 2.68 14.04
N THR A 79 12.13 2.00 15.18
CA THR A 79 12.05 2.66 16.48
C THR A 79 13.43 2.96 17.02
N ILE A 80 13.53 3.91 17.95
CA ILE A 80 14.81 4.33 18.51
C ILE A 80 15.25 3.26 19.51
N THR A 81 15.79 2.15 19.01
CA THR A 81 16.57 1.24 19.85
C THR A 81 17.97 1.84 20.04
N LYS A 82 18.62 1.51 21.16
CA LYS A 82 19.92 2.09 21.57
C LYS A 82 21.04 1.93 20.52
N ASP A 83 20.86 1.08 19.51
CA ASP A 83 21.75 0.91 18.37
C ASP A 83 21.33 1.79 17.17
N ARG A 84 22.01 2.94 17.09
CA ARG A 84 21.80 4.08 16.18
C ARG A 84 22.03 3.83 14.68
N GLN A 85 21.93 2.59 14.18
CA GLN A 85 22.31 2.29 12.79
C GLN A 85 21.16 2.41 11.77
N LEU A 86 19.89 2.37 12.21
CA LEU A 86 18.75 2.55 11.32
C LEU A 86 18.18 3.97 11.49
N LEU A 87 18.16 4.74 10.39
CA LEU A 87 17.76 6.15 10.36
C LEU A 87 16.35 6.35 9.83
N SER A 88 15.57 5.29 9.60
CA SER A 88 14.20 5.38 9.09
C SER A 88 13.22 5.81 10.18
N LEU A 89 13.40 7.03 10.69
CA LEU A 89 12.52 7.68 11.66
C LEU A 89 11.38 8.41 10.95
N ALA A 90 10.35 8.80 11.70
CA ALA A 90 9.17 9.47 11.15
C ALA A 90 9.52 10.75 10.38
N GLY A 91 10.36 11.63 10.94
CA GLY A 91 10.81 12.84 10.25
C GLY A 91 11.56 12.56 8.94
N THR A 92 12.41 11.53 8.92
CA THR A 92 13.14 11.14 7.70
C THR A 92 12.23 10.52 6.63
N ALA A 93 11.18 9.81 7.05
CA ALA A 93 10.14 9.34 6.15
C ALA A 93 9.38 10.53 5.53
N GLY A 94 9.10 11.57 6.33
CA GLY A 94 8.56 12.85 5.87
C GLY A 94 9.44 13.51 4.81
N HIS A 95 10.74 13.65 5.06
CA HIS A 95 11.69 14.19 4.07
C HIS A 95 11.76 13.37 2.79
N CYS A 96 11.69 12.04 2.90
CA CYS A 96 11.67 11.14 1.74
C CYS A 96 10.39 11.33 0.90
N ALA A 97 9.23 11.38 1.56
CA ALA A 97 7.94 11.67 0.90
C ALA A 97 7.97 13.02 0.19
N GLN A 98 8.53 14.04 0.85
CA GLN A 98 8.73 15.37 0.29
C GLN A 98 9.64 15.35 -0.95
N ALA A 99 10.76 14.63 -0.89
CA ALA A 99 11.69 14.51 -2.02
C ALA A 99 11.07 13.77 -3.22
N LEU A 100 10.21 12.78 -2.96
CA LEU A 100 9.48 12.02 -3.98
C LEU A 100 8.25 12.77 -4.54
N GLY A 101 7.93 13.96 -4.03
CA GLY A 101 6.71 14.68 -4.41
C GLY A 101 5.44 13.85 -4.14
N ALA A 102 5.46 13.03 -3.09
CA ALA A 102 4.31 12.27 -2.65
C ALA A 102 3.15 13.20 -2.31
N LYS A 103 1.91 12.73 -2.51
CA LYS A 103 0.70 13.42 -2.08
C LYS A 103 0.24 12.91 -0.71
N GLU A 104 0.55 11.65 -0.43
CA GLU A 104 0.20 10.97 0.81
C GLU A 104 1.38 10.13 1.30
N LEU A 105 1.58 10.15 2.62
CA LEU A 105 2.56 9.34 3.34
C LEU A 105 1.83 8.43 4.33
N VAL A 106 2.10 7.14 4.24
CA VAL A 106 1.68 6.13 5.21
C VAL A 106 2.91 5.61 5.92
N LEU A 107 2.97 5.84 7.21
CA LEU A 107 4.01 5.33 8.09
C LEU A 107 3.66 3.89 8.49
N TRP A 108 4.63 2.99 8.47
CA TRP A 108 4.44 1.59 8.85
C TRP A 108 5.52 1.14 9.83
N GLN A 109 5.16 0.56 10.97
CA GLN A 109 6.13 -0.08 11.86
C GLN A 109 6.21 -1.58 11.50
N SER A 110 7.35 -2.03 10.97
CA SER A 110 7.56 -3.43 10.55
C SER A 110 8.46 -4.29 11.46
N GLN A 111 9.07 -3.73 12.50
CA GLN A 111 9.92 -4.43 13.46
C GLN A 111 9.08 -5.13 14.54
N THR A 112 9.24 -6.45 14.64
CA THR A 112 8.55 -7.26 15.66
C THR A 112 8.97 -6.88 17.09
N SER A 113 10.24 -6.53 17.28
CA SER A 113 10.77 -6.08 18.57
C SER A 113 10.15 -4.78 19.06
N PHE A 114 9.40 -4.07 18.21
CA PHE A 114 8.68 -2.87 18.65
C PHE A 114 7.76 -3.19 19.83
N LEU A 115 7.09 -4.34 19.81
CA LEU A 115 6.12 -4.75 20.85
C LEU A 115 6.74 -4.98 22.23
N ASP A 116 8.08 -5.06 22.31
CA ASP A 116 8.82 -5.19 23.56
C ASP A 116 9.46 -3.85 23.99
N ASN A 117 9.30 -2.79 23.17
CA ASN A 117 9.82 -1.46 23.46
C ASN A 117 8.80 -0.62 24.23
N GLU A 118 9.29 0.29 25.09
CA GLU A 118 8.46 1.24 25.84
C GLU A 118 7.56 2.08 24.91
N GLU A 119 8.05 2.45 23.72
CA GLU A 119 7.30 3.19 22.70
C GLU A 119 6.03 2.45 22.23
N SER A 120 5.98 1.11 22.30
CA SER A 120 4.77 0.36 21.93
C SER A 120 3.66 0.39 22.99
N HIS A 121 4.00 0.82 24.20
CA HIS A 121 3.07 1.01 25.30
C HIS A 121 2.70 2.49 25.49
N ASP A 122 3.21 3.39 24.65
CA ASP A 122 2.85 4.80 24.64
C ASP A 122 1.61 5.02 23.76
N ASP A 123 0.47 5.30 24.38
CA ASP A 123 -0.79 5.58 23.69
C ASP A 123 -0.69 6.81 22.76
N GLU A 124 0.24 7.74 23.03
CA GLU A 124 0.46 8.93 22.21
C GLU A 124 1.42 8.69 21.03
N PHE A 125 2.09 7.53 20.97
CA PHE A 125 3.08 7.23 19.94
C PHE A 125 2.57 7.45 18.52
N PRO A 126 1.36 6.96 18.13
CA PRO A 126 0.84 7.19 16.78
C PRO A 126 0.69 8.67 16.42
N SER A 127 0.25 9.50 17.37
CA SER A 127 0.11 10.94 17.15
C SER A 127 1.47 11.62 17.03
N LYS A 128 2.42 11.28 17.90
CA LYS A 128 3.79 11.84 17.90
C LYS A 128 4.51 11.62 16.57
N ILE A 129 4.48 10.39 16.05
CA ILE A 129 5.17 10.07 14.77
C ILE A 129 4.47 10.70 13.57
N ILE A 130 3.13 10.83 13.59
CA ILE A 130 2.39 11.52 12.52
C ILE A 130 2.77 13.00 12.53
N GLU A 131 2.80 13.65 13.69
CA GLU A 131 3.19 15.06 13.83
C GLU A 131 4.65 15.29 13.38
N GLU A 132 5.57 14.41 13.79
CA GLU A 132 6.98 14.48 13.38
C GLU A 132 7.14 14.36 11.87
N ALA A 133 6.50 13.36 11.23
CA ALA A 133 6.58 13.19 9.79
C ALA A 133 5.90 14.36 9.04
N ALA A 134 4.77 14.85 9.53
CA ALA A 134 4.05 15.98 8.95
C ALA A 134 4.88 17.28 8.99
N ALA A 135 5.64 17.51 10.06
CA ALA A 135 6.56 18.66 10.15
C ALA A 135 7.62 18.66 9.03
N SER A 136 8.00 17.47 8.54
CA SER A 136 8.98 17.26 7.47
C SER A 136 8.38 17.09 6.07
N PHE A 137 7.05 17.04 5.94
CA PHE A 137 6.33 16.76 4.69
C PHE A 137 5.37 17.91 4.32
N SER A 138 5.93 19.09 4.05
CA SER A 138 5.17 20.33 3.87
C SER A 138 4.27 20.36 2.62
N ASN A 139 4.58 19.58 1.59
CA ASN A 139 3.80 19.52 0.35
C ASN A 139 2.76 18.39 0.33
N GLY A 140 2.75 17.56 1.38
CA GLY A 140 1.83 16.46 1.53
C GLY A 140 0.43 16.92 1.90
N ASN A 141 -0.58 16.20 1.43
CA ASN A 141 -1.95 16.44 1.85
C ASN A 141 -2.32 15.63 3.09
N HIS A 142 -1.63 14.51 3.32
CA HIS A 142 -2.02 13.55 4.34
C HIS A 142 -0.84 12.71 4.83
N VAL A 143 -0.73 12.58 6.15
CA VAL A 143 0.16 11.64 6.84
C VAL A 143 -0.73 10.74 7.68
N SER A 144 -0.53 9.43 7.58
CA SER A 144 -1.25 8.45 8.38
C SER A 144 -0.31 7.38 8.92
N PHE A 145 -0.74 6.71 9.98
CA PHE A 145 -0.06 5.54 10.51
C PHE A 145 -0.86 4.29 10.16
N GLY A 146 -0.25 3.39 9.38
CA GLY A 146 -0.85 2.13 8.93
C GLY A 146 -0.91 1.05 10.01
N GLY A 147 -0.45 1.35 11.23
CA GLY A 147 -0.45 0.44 12.36
C GLY A 147 0.80 -0.44 12.47
N ILE A 148 0.80 -1.30 13.48
CA ILE A 148 1.79 -2.35 13.73
C ILE A 148 1.10 -3.66 13.40
N TYR A 149 1.41 -4.25 12.26
CA TYR A 149 0.99 -5.61 11.97
C TYR A 149 2.18 -6.54 12.22
N ALA A 150 2.29 -7.06 13.45
CA ALA A 150 2.87 -8.37 13.60
C ALA A 150 1.88 -9.33 12.92
N ALA A 151 2.18 -9.79 11.71
CA ALA A 151 1.31 -10.71 10.97
C ALA A 151 1.09 -12.07 11.67
N HIS A 152 1.60 -12.27 12.88
CA HIS A 152 1.33 -13.44 13.69
C HIS A 152 1.64 -13.17 15.18
N GLN A 153 0.63 -13.16 16.05
CA GLN A 153 0.81 -13.47 17.47
C GLN A 153 -0.25 -14.49 17.89
N TRP A 154 0.07 -15.78 17.74
CA TRP A 154 -0.73 -16.88 18.27
C TRP A 154 -0.46 -17.11 19.78
N GLU A 155 0.65 -16.60 20.33
CA GLU A 155 1.19 -17.04 21.64
C GLU A 155 1.08 -15.99 22.76
N ARG A 156 0.04 -15.15 22.79
CA ARG A 156 -0.28 -14.35 23.99
C ARG A 156 -1.67 -14.62 24.55
N GLU A 157 -2.10 -15.88 24.47
CA GLU A 157 -2.94 -16.44 25.52
C GLU A 157 -2.09 -17.46 26.29
N GLU A 158 -1.92 -17.24 27.58
CA GLU A 158 -1.75 -18.34 28.55
C GLU A 158 -3.03 -19.20 28.51
N THR A 159 -3.29 -19.86 27.38
CA THR A 159 -4.32 -20.88 27.29
C THR A 159 -3.81 -22.06 28.09
N GLN A 160 -4.47 -22.29 29.23
CA GLN A 160 -4.67 -23.63 29.81
C GLN A 160 -4.61 -24.68 28.67
N PRO A 161 -3.84 -25.77 28.81
CA PRO A 161 -3.78 -26.77 27.75
C PRO A 161 -5.20 -27.17 27.39
N PHE A 162 -5.57 -27.00 26.11
CA PHE A 162 -6.85 -27.50 25.61
C PHE A 162 -6.96 -28.97 26.03
N PRO A 163 -8.04 -29.39 26.72
CA PRO A 163 -8.21 -30.79 27.04
C PRO A 163 -8.41 -31.51 25.70
N VAL A 164 -7.34 -32.09 25.18
CA VAL A 164 -7.43 -33.01 24.05
C VAL A 164 -8.12 -34.24 24.60
N ASN A 165 -9.44 -34.33 24.39
CA ASN A 165 -10.18 -35.53 24.73
C ASN A 165 -9.88 -36.57 23.65
N ILE A 166 -8.71 -37.21 23.76
CA ILE A 166 -8.30 -38.30 22.89
C ILE A 166 -9.17 -39.50 23.25
N PRO A 167 -9.99 -40.01 22.31
CA PRO A 167 -10.72 -41.27 22.48
C PRO A 167 -9.76 -42.38 22.95
N ASP A 168 -10.19 -43.21 23.91
CA ASP A 168 -9.30 -44.22 24.53
C ASP A 168 -8.65 -45.17 23.52
N ASP A 169 -9.32 -45.40 22.38
CA ASP A 169 -8.84 -46.22 21.27
C ASP A 169 -7.68 -45.58 20.48
N LEU A 170 -7.35 -44.31 20.70
CA LEU A 170 -6.23 -43.62 20.03
C LEU A 170 -5.04 -43.32 20.96
N ARG A 171 -5.15 -43.62 22.26
CA ARG A 171 -4.08 -43.34 23.24
C ARG A 171 -2.82 -44.19 23.05
N TYR A 172 -2.93 -45.35 22.41
CA TYR A 172 -1.78 -46.25 22.18
C TYR A 172 -0.73 -45.66 21.21
N LEU A 173 -1.12 -44.67 20.39
CA LEU A 173 -0.22 -44.01 19.45
C LEU A 173 0.77 -43.03 20.12
N LEU A 174 0.55 -42.69 21.39
CA LEU A 174 1.40 -41.78 22.16
C LEU A 174 2.42 -42.50 23.05
N GLN A 175 2.46 -43.83 23.04
CA GLN A 175 3.36 -44.64 23.88
C GLN A 175 4.56 -45.22 23.11
N SER A 176 4.79 -44.81 21.86
CA SER A 176 6.00 -45.16 21.12
C SER A 176 6.97 -43.98 21.08
N GLU A 177 7.67 -43.75 22.19
CA GLU A 177 9.07 -43.32 22.29
C GLU A 177 9.55 -43.36 23.74
#